data_AF-A0A2N6F1U0-F1
#
_entry.id   AF-A0A2N6F1U0-F1
#
_cell.length_a   1.000
_cell.length_b   1.000
_cell.length_c   1.000
_cell.angle_alpha   90.00
_cell.angle_beta   90.00
_cell.angle_gamma   90.00
#
_symmetry.space_group_name_H-M   'P 1'
#
loop_
_entity.id
_entity.type
_entity.pdbx_description
1 polymer ?
#
loop_
_entity_poly.entity_id
_entity_poly.type
_entity_poly.pdbx_seq_one_letter_code
_entity_poly.pdbx_strand_id
1 'polypeptide(L)'
;MENEYLLRIDFKKGTENPERIFSAMSELIQAFREIDRSLSHSISTEISSKLILDDIEAGSIIAKVRSALESVDDEALGSLEWKPIVGKYLVQGKHKLVQFLKNKEKIKSKQEIQALREELVALAGETEVLQLPVYQPIPEDRLLKNLQKLGEATTPLLEEDSVFYGGDGEEITLNKTFKIPQETIEEILTERVLTGTHEMILKIKKPDYLGQSMWEFKHEGRLLPAKIRHAGWLTKFHNQEVMVGPGDSIRAIVEINVSYDRHGEVIGRHYEVLEVLEIIHLPDHKQDELL
;
A
#
# COMPACT_ATOMS: atom_id res chain seq x y z
N MET A 1 4.49 30.90 -7.81
CA MET A 1 3.36 30.38 -6.99
C MET A 1 2.78 29.08 -7.54
N GLU A 2 3.15 28.60 -8.75
CA GLU A 2 2.55 27.40 -9.37
C GLU A 2 2.92 26.03 -8.74
N ASN A 3 3.82 25.97 -7.74
CA ASN A 3 4.42 24.72 -7.24
C ASN A 3 4.33 24.56 -5.70
N GLU A 4 3.48 25.34 -5.04
CA GLU A 4 3.33 25.36 -3.58
C GLU A 4 2.00 24.71 -3.16
N TYR A 5 2.00 24.08 -1.99
CA TYR A 5 0.80 23.56 -1.36
C TYR A 5 0.94 23.58 0.17
N LEU A 6 -0.19 23.54 0.86
CA LEU A 6 -0.31 23.55 2.30
C LEU A 6 -0.77 22.18 2.79
N LEU A 7 -0.14 21.71 3.87
CA LEU A 7 -0.62 20.61 4.69
C LEU A 7 -0.93 21.16 6.08
N ARG A 8 -2.16 20.96 6.55
CA ARG A 8 -2.59 21.43 7.86
C ARG A 8 -3.17 20.29 8.67
N ILE A 9 -2.69 20.12 9.89
CA ILE A 9 -3.26 19.20 10.88
C ILE A 9 -3.86 20.03 12.01
N ASP A 10 -5.18 20.00 12.10
CA ASP A 10 -5.93 20.47 13.27
C ASP A 10 -6.02 19.30 14.26
N PHE A 11 -5.55 19.51 15.49
CA PHE A 11 -5.47 18.45 16.48
C PHE A 11 -6.14 18.82 17.81
N LYS A 12 -6.63 17.79 18.52
CA LYS A 12 -7.25 17.96 19.84
C LYS A 12 -6.19 18.25 20.90
N LYS A 13 -6.22 19.46 21.46
CA LYS A 13 -5.34 19.88 22.55
C LYS A 13 -5.60 19.06 23.82
N GLY A 14 -4.56 18.88 24.64
CA GLY A 14 -4.66 18.14 25.91
C GLY A 14 -4.82 16.63 25.75
N THR A 15 -4.48 16.08 24.59
CA THR A 15 -4.43 14.62 24.34
C THR A 15 -3.01 14.08 24.55
N GLU A 16 -2.91 12.82 24.95
CA GLU A 16 -1.64 12.12 25.13
C GLU A 16 -0.96 11.81 23.77
N ASN A 17 0.30 11.40 23.82
CA ASN A 17 1.12 11.00 22.66
C ASN A 17 1.25 12.09 21.57
N PRO A 18 1.72 13.32 21.90
CA PRO A 18 1.80 14.42 20.94
C PRO A 18 2.71 14.14 19.73
N GLU A 19 3.66 13.21 19.84
CA GLU A 19 4.52 12.73 18.76
C GLU A 19 3.74 12.19 17.56
N ARG A 20 2.50 11.75 17.77
CA ARG A 20 1.62 11.23 16.70
C ARG A 20 1.30 12.29 15.62
N ILE A 21 1.20 13.57 15.99
CA ILE A 21 0.92 14.66 15.03
C ILE A 21 2.13 14.88 14.13
N PHE A 22 3.33 14.87 14.71
CA PHE A 22 4.58 14.98 13.97
C PHE A 22 4.83 13.75 13.10
N SER A 23 4.46 12.56 13.58
CA SER A 23 4.54 11.31 12.81
C SER A 23 3.62 11.36 11.60
N ALA A 24 2.35 11.73 11.78
CA ALA A 24 1.40 11.91 10.68
C ALA A 24 1.88 12.97 9.67
N MET A 25 2.38 14.12 10.13
CA MET A 25 2.94 15.14 9.22
C MET A 25 4.14 14.59 8.44
N SER A 26 5.04 13.85 9.09
CA SER A 26 6.18 13.21 8.42
C SER A 26 5.72 12.21 7.37
N GLU A 27 4.79 11.31 7.72
CA GLU A 27 4.24 10.31 6.81
C GLU A 27 3.51 10.97 5.63
N LEU A 28 2.76 12.06 5.84
CA LEU A 28 2.12 12.83 4.78
C LEU A 28 3.15 13.43 3.83
N ILE A 29 4.18 14.10 4.35
CA ILE A 29 5.27 14.66 3.53
C ILE A 29 5.96 13.55 2.72
N GLN A 30 6.19 12.38 3.32
CA GLN A 30 6.77 11.23 2.62
C GLN A 30 5.83 10.70 1.53
N ALA A 31 4.54 10.56 1.79
CA ALA A 31 3.54 10.14 0.81
C ALA A 31 3.48 11.10 -0.38
N PHE A 32 3.42 12.41 -0.13
CA PHE A 32 3.44 13.43 -1.18
C PHE A 32 4.75 13.46 -1.97
N ARG A 33 5.89 13.16 -1.33
CA ARG A 33 7.18 13.02 -2.03
C ARG A 33 7.17 11.83 -2.99
N GLU A 34 6.60 10.70 -2.59
CA GLU A 34 6.47 9.52 -3.46
C GLU A 34 5.49 9.75 -4.61
N ILE A 35 4.41 10.51 -4.36
CA ILE A 35 3.50 11.00 -5.40
C ILE A 35 4.25 11.89 -6.40
N ASP A 36 4.97 12.91 -5.93
CA ASP A 36 5.78 13.79 -6.78
C ASP A 36 6.82 13.02 -7.59
N ARG A 37 7.47 12.02 -6.97
CA ARG A 37 8.41 11.14 -7.66
C ARG A 37 7.70 10.35 -8.77
N SER A 38 6.49 9.85 -8.50
CA SER A 38 5.75 9.07 -9.48
C SER A 38 5.24 9.92 -10.65
N LEU A 39 4.78 11.14 -10.36
CA LEU A 39 4.36 12.12 -11.35
C LEU A 39 5.54 12.73 -12.12
N SER A 40 6.72 12.90 -11.53
CA SER A 40 7.91 13.37 -12.27
C SER A 40 8.47 12.27 -13.18
N HIS A 41 8.51 11.02 -12.71
CA HIS A 41 8.95 9.89 -13.53
C HIS A 41 7.97 9.54 -14.64
N SER A 42 6.71 10.01 -14.58
CA SER A 42 5.79 9.93 -15.71
C SER A 42 6.20 10.89 -16.83
N ILE A 43 7.12 11.82 -16.59
CA ILE A 43 7.63 12.78 -17.57
C ILE A 43 9.02 12.35 -18.02
N SER A 44 9.96 12.29 -17.09
CA SER A 44 11.34 11.86 -17.34
C SER A 44 11.92 11.24 -16.08
N THR A 45 12.74 10.19 -16.25
CA THR A 45 13.48 9.60 -15.13
C THR A 45 14.62 10.48 -14.63
N GLU A 46 15.01 11.49 -15.40
CA GLU A 46 16.06 12.44 -15.03
C GLU A 46 15.55 13.62 -14.19
N ILE A 47 14.24 13.89 -14.27
CA ILE A 47 13.61 14.92 -13.44
C ILE A 47 13.33 14.32 -12.07
N SER A 48 13.87 14.96 -11.04
CA SER A 48 13.55 14.64 -9.64
C SER A 48 12.89 15.82 -8.96
N SER A 49 11.89 15.51 -8.12
CA SER A 49 11.25 16.49 -7.24
C SER A 49 11.74 16.29 -5.81
N LYS A 50 12.14 17.39 -5.16
CA LYS A 50 12.42 17.46 -3.72
C LYS A 50 11.39 18.35 -3.05
N LEU A 51 10.89 17.92 -1.90
CA LEU A 51 10.03 18.75 -1.07
C LEU A 51 10.88 19.62 -0.15
N ILE A 52 10.60 20.92 -0.13
CA ILE A 52 11.22 21.90 0.76
C ILE A 52 10.13 22.45 1.68
N LEU A 53 10.34 22.31 2.99
CA LEU A 53 9.53 22.98 4.01
C LEU A 53 9.88 24.47 4.01
N ASP A 54 8.87 25.30 3.76
CA ASP A 54 8.99 26.76 3.66
C ASP A 54 8.75 27.43 5.01
N ASP A 55 7.72 27.00 5.76
CA ASP A 55 7.36 27.56 7.08
C ASP A 55 6.53 26.59 7.96
N ILE A 56 6.47 26.85 9.28
CA ILE A 56 5.61 26.19 10.28
C ILE A 56 4.99 27.22 11.25
N GLU A 57 3.66 27.22 11.38
CA GLU A 57 2.91 28.10 12.31
C GLU A 57 2.40 27.38 13.59
N ALA A 58 2.04 28.14 14.63
CA ALA A 58 1.61 27.63 15.94
C ALA A 58 0.10 27.74 16.18
N GLY A 59 -0.53 26.68 16.70
CA GLY A 59 -1.97 26.59 17.02
C GLY A 59 -2.67 25.39 16.36
N SER A 60 -2.12 24.99 15.22
CA SER A 60 -2.25 23.77 14.43
C SER A 60 -0.85 23.46 13.87
N ILE A 61 -0.56 22.26 13.34
CA ILE A 61 0.70 22.06 12.59
C ILE A 61 0.38 22.33 11.13
N ILE A 62 0.76 23.52 10.66
CA ILE A 62 0.71 23.89 9.24
C ILE A 62 2.12 23.75 8.68
N ALA A 63 2.29 22.92 7.66
CA ALA A 63 3.52 22.84 6.89
C ALA A 63 3.26 23.43 5.50
N LYS A 64 3.96 24.51 5.17
CA LYS A 64 3.99 25.04 3.81
C LYS A 64 5.10 24.35 3.04
N VAL A 65 4.75 23.66 1.95
CA VAL A 65 5.69 22.82 1.20
C VAL A 65 5.72 23.24 -0.26
N ARG A 66 6.92 23.29 -0.84
CA ARG A 66 7.12 23.49 -2.27
C ARG A 66 7.92 22.36 -2.90
N SER A 67 7.58 22.03 -4.14
CA SER A 67 8.31 21.06 -4.95
C SER A 67 9.43 21.78 -5.73
N ALA A 68 10.68 21.42 -5.46
CA ALA A 68 11.85 21.89 -6.17
C ALA A 68 12.28 20.84 -7.22
N LEU A 69 12.39 21.27 -8.47
CA LEU A 69 12.71 20.41 -9.61
C LEU A 69 14.20 20.51 -9.98
N GLU A 70 14.85 19.35 -10.12
CA GLU A 70 16.23 19.20 -10.57
C GLU A 70 16.28 18.21 -11.75
N SER A 71 17.11 18.49 -12.77
CA SER A 71 17.42 17.60 -13.90
C SER A 71 18.92 17.29 -13.95
N VAL A 72 19.29 16.12 -14.46
CA VAL A 72 20.69 15.68 -14.60
C VAL A 72 21.28 16.12 -15.96
N ASP A 73 20.46 16.22 -17.00
CA ASP A 73 20.86 16.74 -18.32
C ASP A 73 19.78 17.70 -18.87
N ASP A 74 20.08 19.00 -18.96
CA ASP A 74 19.14 20.01 -19.47
C ASP A 74 19.01 19.95 -21.01
N GLU A 75 19.97 19.33 -21.72
CA GLU A 75 19.92 19.21 -23.20
C GLU A 75 18.82 18.26 -23.67
N ALA A 76 18.48 17.24 -22.86
CA ALA A 76 17.46 16.23 -23.20
C ALA A 76 16.00 16.74 -23.10
N LEU A 77 15.78 17.88 -22.42
CA LEU A 77 14.43 18.44 -22.17
C LEU A 77 14.04 19.54 -23.16
N GLY A 78 14.89 19.85 -24.15
CA GLY A 78 14.65 20.86 -25.17
C GLY A 78 14.74 22.30 -24.65
N SER A 79 14.63 23.29 -25.54
CA SER A 79 14.77 24.72 -25.21
C SER A 79 13.55 25.33 -24.48
N LEU A 80 12.70 24.50 -23.89
CA LEU A 80 11.45 24.92 -23.25
C LEU A 80 11.70 25.15 -21.74
N GLU A 81 11.18 26.24 -21.18
CA GLU A 81 11.16 26.45 -19.71
C GLU A 81 10.19 25.44 -19.06
N TRP A 82 10.70 24.24 -18.76
CA TRP A 82 9.88 23.08 -18.37
C TRP A 82 9.45 23.10 -16.89
N LYS A 83 10.16 23.81 -16.01
CA LYS A 83 9.92 23.79 -14.56
C LYS A 83 8.52 24.26 -14.15
N PRO A 84 7.95 25.35 -14.70
CA PRO A 84 6.58 25.77 -14.38
C PRO A 84 5.53 24.75 -14.84
N ILE A 85 5.69 24.21 -16.05
CA ILE A 85 4.82 23.21 -16.66
C ILE A 85 4.75 21.95 -15.77
N VAL A 86 5.92 21.40 -15.45
CA VAL A 86 6.03 20.22 -14.59
C VAL A 86 5.50 20.51 -13.18
N GLY A 87 5.84 21.65 -12.61
CA GLY A 87 5.42 22.03 -11.28
C GLY A 87 3.90 22.17 -11.12
N LYS A 88 3.25 22.80 -12.10
CA LYS A 88 1.78 22.87 -12.21
C LYS A 88 1.15 21.48 -12.27
N TYR A 89 1.70 20.58 -13.09
CA TYR A 89 1.25 19.18 -13.16
C TYR A 89 1.38 18.44 -11.82
N LEU A 90 2.49 18.64 -11.10
CA LEU A 90 2.68 18.01 -9.79
C LEU A 90 1.61 18.45 -8.78
N VAL A 91 1.34 19.76 -8.67
CA VAL A 91 0.35 20.30 -7.72
C VAL A 91 -1.07 19.86 -8.09
N GLN A 92 -1.45 19.96 -9.36
CA GLN A 92 -2.77 19.55 -9.83
C GLN A 92 -2.97 18.03 -9.74
N GLY A 93 -1.92 17.24 -10.01
CA GLY A 93 -1.94 15.79 -9.88
C GLY A 93 -2.18 15.37 -8.43
N LYS A 94 -1.47 15.99 -7.46
CA LYS A 94 -1.71 15.78 -6.02
C LYS A 94 -3.15 16.12 -5.63
N HIS A 95 -3.66 17.27 -6.09
CA HIS A 95 -5.05 17.66 -5.85
C HIS A 95 -6.03 16.60 -6.38
N LYS A 96 -5.80 16.06 -7.59
CA LYS A 96 -6.63 15.01 -8.19
C LYS A 96 -6.64 13.74 -7.34
N LEU A 97 -5.48 13.29 -6.86
CA LEU A 97 -5.37 12.12 -5.99
C LEU A 97 -6.10 12.32 -4.65
N VAL A 98 -5.95 13.49 -4.02
CA VAL A 98 -6.65 13.81 -2.76
C VAL A 98 -8.16 13.87 -2.98
N GLN A 99 -8.63 14.49 -4.06
CA GLN A 99 -10.06 14.53 -4.41
C GLN A 99 -10.63 13.13 -4.65
N PHE A 100 -9.88 12.27 -5.35
CA PHE A 100 -10.29 10.89 -5.61
C PHE A 100 -10.56 10.12 -4.30
N LEU A 101 -9.78 10.36 -3.24
CA LEU A 101 -9.91 9.68 -1.95
C LEU A 101 -10.96 10.27 -1.01
N LYS A 102 -11.34 11.54 -1.20
CA LYS A 102 -12.13 12.35 -0.25
C LYS A 102 -13.33 11.63 0.37
N ASN A 103 -14.06 10.83 -0.41
CA ASN A 103 -15.26 10.10 0.04
C ASN A 103 -15.17 8.58 -0.20
N LYS A 104 -13.97 8.00 -0.24
CA LYS A 104 -13.75 6.56 -0.48
C LYS A 104 -13.22 5.88 0.77
N GLU A 105 -13.86 4.80 1.21
CA GLU A 105 -13.29 3.94 2.26
C GLU A 105 -12.29 2.91 1.69
N LYS A 106 -12.54 2.45 0.46
CA LYS A 106 -11.75 1.42 -0.24
C LYS A 106 -11.80 1.61 -1.75
N ILE A 107 -10.83 0.99 -2.45
CA ILE A 107 -10.90 0.82 -3.90
C ILE A 107 -11.82 -0.36 -4.22
N LYS A 108 -12.76 -0.17 -5.15
CA LYS A 108 -13.77 -1.20 -5.46
C LYS A 108 -13.36 -2.12 -6.61
N SER A 109 -12.56 -1.62 -7.55
CA SER A 109 -12.18 -2.39 -8.72
C SER A 109 -10.98 -1.78 -9.46
N LYS A 110 -10.41 -2.57 -10.36
CA LYS A 110 -9.35 -2.14 -11.28
C LYS A 110 -9.77 -0.97 -12.17
N GLN A 111 -11.04 -0.91 -12.57
CA GLN A 111 -11.57 0.19 -13.41
C GLN A 111 -11.47 1.55 -12.71
N GLU A 112 -11.61 1.62 -11.38
CA GLU A 112 -11.43 2.90 -10.66
C GLU A 112 -10.00 3.42 -10.79
N ILE A 113 -9.01 2.52 -10.78
CA ILE A 113 -7.59 2.88 -10.92
C ILE A 113 -7.26 3.25 -12.36
N GLN A 114 -7.84 2.55 -13.33
CA GLN A 114 -7.69 2.89 -14.75
C GLN A 114 -8.28 4.26 -15.07
N ALA A 115 -9.50 4.55 -14.57
CA ALA A 115 -10.13 5.85 -14.73
C ALA A 115 -9.30 6.98 -14.10
N LEU A 116 -8.78 6.78 -12.88
CA LEU A 116 -7.88 7.75 -12.24
C LEU A 116 -6.60 7.98 -13.07
N ARG A 117 -6.05 6.91 -13.65
CA ARG A 117 -4.86 6.99 -14.51
C ARG A 117 -5.16 7.78 -15.78
N GLU A 118 -6.31 7.57 -16.41
CA GLU A 118 -6.77 8.34 -17.58
C GLU A 118 -6.97 9.82 -17.23
N GLU A 119 -7.53 10.13 -16.06
CA GLU A 119 -7.66 11.50 -15.57
C GLU A 119 -6.31 12.19 -15.38
N LEU A 120 -5.28 11.47 -14.93
CA LEU A 120 -3.91 12.00 -14.81
C LEU A 120 -3.22 12.21 -16.17
N VAL A 121 -3.59 11.43 -17.18
CA VAL A 121 -3.12 11.64 -18.56
C VAL A 121 -3.80 12.85 -19.19
N ALA A 122 -5.11 12.99 -18.99
CA ALA A 122 -5.85 14.18 -19.42
C ALA A 122 -5.26 15.45 -18.79
N LEU A 123 -4.96 15.39 -17.48
CA LEU A 123 -4.28 16.47 -16.76
C LEU A 123 -2.89 16.79 -17.33
N ALA A 124 -2.12 15.77 -17.74
CA ALA A 124 -0.83 16.00 -18.40
C ALA A 124 -1.00 16.76 -19.74
N GLY A 125 -2.11 16.55 -20.45
CA GLY A 125 -2.47 17.31 -21.64
C GLY A 125 -2.84 18.76 -21.32
N GLU A 126 -3.69 18.97 -20.31
CA GLU A 126 -4.12 20.30 -19.83
C GLU A 126 -2.96 21.16 -19.30
N THR A 127 -1.92 20.51 -18.77
CA THR A 127 -0.72 21.16 -18.22
C THR A 127 0.43 21.24 -19.21
N GLU A 128 0.21 20.87 -20.48
CA GLU A 128 1.22 20.88 -21.55
C GLU A 128 2.41 19.93 -21.35
N VAL A 129 2.40 19.11 -20.30
CA VAL A 129 3.42 18.09 -20.02
C VAL A 129 3.54 17.07 -21.16
N LEU A 130 2.46 16.77 -21.89
CA LEU A 130 2.51 15.88 -23.05
C LEU A 130 3.38 16.39 -24.21
N GLN A 131 3.74 17.69 -24.22
CA GLN A 131 4.67 18.23 -25.20
C GLN A 131 6.13 17.80 -24.92
N LEU A 132 6.41 17.27 -23.72
CA LEU A 132 7.72 16.72 -23.37
C LEU A 132 7.90 15.32 -23.99
N PRO A 133 9.06 15.03 -24.61
CA PRO A 133 9.21 13.90 -25.53
C PRO A 133 9.12 12.49 -24.91
N VAL A 134 9.01 12.38 -23.58
CA VAL A 134 9.22 11.14 -22.82
C VAL A 134 8.07 10.78 -21.86
N TYR A 135 6.91 11.43 -21.98
CA TYR A 135 5.79 11.15 -21.09
C TYR A 135 5.30 9.69 -21.16
N GLN A 136 5.15 9.05 -19.99
CA GLN A 136 4.57 7.73 -19.79
C GLN A 136 3.59 7.73 -18.60
N PRO A 137 2.35 7.24 -18.76
CA PRO A 137 1.38 7.22 -17.66
C PRO A 137 1.85 6.38 -16.47
N ILE A 138 1.65 6.88 -15.25
CA ILE A 138 2.07 6.22 -13.99
C ILE A 138 1.58 4.75 -13.97
N PRO A 139 2.46 3.75 -13.73
CA PRO A 139 2.06 2.35 -13.59
C PRO A 139 1.01 2.12 -12.49
N GLU A 140 0.09 1.17 -12.70
CA GLU A 140 -1.03 0.90 -11.78
C GLU A 140 -0.57 0.49 -10.37
N ASP A 141 0.46 -0.36 -10.28
CA ASP A 141 1.05 -0.81 -9.03
C ASP A 141 1.63 0.36 -8.22
N ARG A 142 2.30 1.30 -8.92
CA ARG A 142 2.87 2.49 -8.30
C ARG A 142 1.79 3.47 -7.85
N LEU A 143 0.74 3.63 -8.66
CA LEU A 143 -0.41 4.46 -8.31
C LEU A 143 -1.14 3.91 -7.06
N LEU A 144 -1.41 2.60 -7.01
CA LEU A 144 -2.00 1.93 -5.85
C LEU A 144 -1.16 2.11 -4.59
N LYS A 145 0.17 1.90 -4.68
CA LYS A 145 1.10 2.12 -3.57
C LYS A 145 1.10 3.57 -3.07
N ASN A 146 1.01 4.55 -3.97
CA ASN A 146 0.91 5.96 -3.58
C ASN A 146 -0.38 6.26 -2.82
N LEU A 147 -1.51 5.72 -3.29
CA LEU A 147 -2.81 5.88 -2.62
C LEU A 147 -2.81 5.18 -1.25
N GLN A 148 -2.24 3.98 -1.15
CA GLN A 148 -2.07 3.24 0.10
C GLN A 148 -1.28 4.08 1.12
N LYS A 149 -0.09 4.58 0.75
CA LYS A 149 0.74 5.43 1.62
C LYS A 149 0.01 6.69 2.09
N LEU A 150 -0.78 7.31 1.21
CA LEU A 150 -1.54 8.52 1.57
C LEU A 150 -2.63 8.21 2.61
N GLY A 151 -3.31 7.07 2.51
CA GLY A 151 -4.27 6.62 3.53
C GLY A 151 -3.63 6.12 4.82
N GLU A 152 -2.42 5.54 4.74
CA GLU A 152 -1.66 5.11 5.91
C GLU A 152 -1.12 6.29 6.72
N ALA A 153 -0.74 7.40 6.05
CA ALA A 153 -0.17 8.59 6.68
C ALA A 153 -1.07 9.29 7.71
N THR A 154 -2.37 9.00 7.71
CA THR A 154 -3.32 9.55 8.68
C THR A 154 -3.60 8.59 9.85
N THR A 155 -3.04 7.38 9.84
CA THR A 155 -3.26 6.35 10.88
C THR A 155 -2.84 6.79 12.29
N PRO A 156 -1.77 7.58 12.48
CA PRO A 156 -1.39 8.04 13.82
C PRO A 156 -2.37 9.05 14.44
N LEU A 157 -3.33 9.57 13.67
CA LEU A 157 -4.26 10.61 14.13
C LEU A 157 -5.47 10.02 14.85
N LEU A 158 -6.00 10.76 15.82
CA LEU A 158 -7.25 10.45 16.50
C LEU A 158 -8.45 10.77 15.61
N GLU A 159 -9.62 10.29 16.00
CA GLU A 159 -10.87 10.53 15.30
C GLU A 159 -11.21 12.03 15.21
N GLU A 160 -10.92 12.81 16.25
CA GLU A 160 -11.25 14.24 16.30
C GLU A 160 -10.23 15.16 15.60
N ASP A 161 -9.05 14.66 15.23
CA ASP A 161 -8.11 15.46 14.45
C ASP A 161 -8.58 15.60 13.00
N SER A 162 -8.07 16.57 12.27
CA SER A 162 -8.41 16.75 10.85
C SER A 162 -7.17 17.14 10.07
N VAL A 163 -7.06 16.59 8.86
CA VAL A 163 -5.96 16.89 7.93
C VAL A 163 -6.54 17.57 6.71
N PHE A 164 -5.88 18.63 6.27
CA PHE A 164 -6.27 19.41 5.11
C PHE A 164 -5.09 19.53 4.13
N TYR A 165 -5.40 19.43 2.84
CA TYR A 165 -4.50 19.70 1.72
C TYR A 165 -5.10 20.83 0.90
N GLY A 166 -4.32 21.85 0.55
CA GLY A 166 -4.84 22.99 -0.19
C GLY A 166 -3.83 24.08 -0.50
N GLY A 167 -4.34 25.25 -0.86
CA GLY A 167 -3.59 26.47 -1.18
C GLY A 167 -4.54 27.60 -1.59
N ASP A 168 -4.17 28.86 -1.32
CA ASP A 168 -4.91 30.08 -1.72
C ASP A 168 -6.43 30.07 -1.43
N GLY A 169 -6.83 29.55 -0.26
CA GLY A 169 -8.20 29.63 0.25
C GLY A 169 -9.11 28.43 -0.07
N GLU A 170 -8.65 27.48 -0.89
CA GLU A 170 -9.33 26.20 -1.07
C GLU A 170 -8.59 25.07 -0.35
N GLU A 171 -9.30 24.35 0.50
CA GLU A 171 -8.79 23.18 1.22
C GLU A 171 -9.69 21.96 1.02
N ILE A 172 -9.05 20.81 0.89
CA ILE A 172 -9.70 19.51 0.87
C ILE A 172 -9.33 18.77 2.16
N THR A 173 -10.32 18.32 2.91
CA THR A 173 -10.10 17.41 4.02
C THR A 173 -9.64 16.05 3.51
N LEU A 174 -8.50 15.58 4.00
CA LEU A 174 -7.98 14.25 3.72
C LEU A 174 -8.85 13.20 4.41
N ASN A 175 -9.15 12.14 3.67
CA ASN A 175 -9.96 11.06 4.19
C ASN A 175 -9.12 10.11 5.07
N LYS A 176 -9.34 10.17 6.39
CA LYS A 176 -8.63 9.34 7.36
C LYS A 176 -9.08 7.87 7.40
N THR A 177 -10.28 7.57 6.87
CA THR A 177 -10.85 6.23 6.91
C THR A 177 -10.46 5.39 5.70
N PHE A 178 -9.87 6.00 4.66
CA PHE A 178 -9.42 5.27 3.48
C PHE A 178 -8.27 4.32 3.80
N LYS A 179 -8.42 3.05 3.43
CA LYS A 179 -7.36 2.03 3.55
C LYS A 179 -7.35 1.15 2.29
N ILE A 180 -6.14 0.75 1.88
CA ILE A 180 -5.95 -0.28 0.85
C ILE A 180 -5.12 -1.41 1.47
N PRO A 181 -5.75 -2.54 1.84
CA PRO A 181 -5.02 -3.74 2.23
C PRO A 181 -4.11 -4.23 1.09
N GLN A 182 -3.01 -4.89 1.44
CA GLN A 182 -2.08 -5.43 0.45
C GLN A 182 -2.76 -6.48 -0.45
N GLU A 183 -3.67 -7.27 0.12
CA GLU A 183 -4.46 -8.26 -0.60
C GLU A 183 -5.33 -7.60 -1.67
N THR A 184 -5.89 -6.42 -1.40
CA THR A 184 -6.66 -5.65 -2.39
C THR A 184 -5.78 -5.16 -3.53
N ILE A 185 -4.52 -4.78 -3.26
CA ILE A 185 -3.57 -4.41 -4.32
C ILE A 185 -3.27 -5.62 -5.19
N GLU A 186 -2.99 -6.78 -4.59
CA GLU A 186 -2.75 -8.03 -5.30
C GLU A 186 -3.94 -8.44 -6.17
N GLU A 187 -5.16 -8.40 -5.63
CA GLU A 187 -6.39 -8.69 -6.35
C GLU A 187 -6.57 -7.78 -7.58
N ILE A 188 -6.33 -6.47 -7.43
CA ILE A 188 -6.49 -5.51 -8.52
C ILE A 188 -5.44 -5.73 -9.63
N LEU A 189 -4.21 -6.05 -9.24
CA LEU A 189 -3.10 -6.24 -10.19
C LEU A 189 -3.08 -7.64 -10.84
N THR A 190 -3.81 -8.61 -10.28
CA THR A 190 -3.87 -9.98 -10.81
C THR A 190 -4.54 -10.01 -12.18
N GLU A 191 -3.81 -10.48 -13.19
CA GLU A 191 -4.38 -10.80 -14.51
C GLU A 191 -4.69 -12.29 -14.65
N ARG A 192 -3.88 -13.13 -14.00
CA ARG A 192 -3.98 -14.57 -14.10
C ARG A 192 -3.65 -15.24 -12.78
N VAL A 193 -4.45 -16.23 -12.42
CA VAL A 193 -4.15 -17.15 -11.31
C VAL A 193 -3.82 -18.52 -11.90
N LEU A 194 -2.72 -19.11 -11.44
CA LEU A 194 -2.43 -20.53 -11.66
C LEU A 194 -2.69 -21.28 -10.36
N THR A 195 -3.49 -22.33 -10.45
CA THR A 195 -3.85 -23.18 -9.32
C THR A 195 -3.21 -24.55 -9.50
N GLY A 196 -2.58 -25.06 -8.44
CA GLY A 196 -2.00 -26.39 -8.40
C GLY A 196 -2.26 -27.06 -7.06
N THR A 197 -2.40 -28.38 -7.07
CA THR A 197 -2.63 -29.19 -5.86
C THR A 197 -1.42 -30.08 -5.59
N HIS A 198 -0.90 -30.04 -4.37
CA HIS A 198 0.30 -30.76 -3.98
C HIS A 198 0.13 -31.46 -2.64
N GLU A 199 0.67 -32.66 -2.51
CA GLU A 199 0.86 -33.28 -1.20
C GLU A 199 2.08 -32.66 -0.52
N MET A 200 1.91 -32.12 0.68
CA MET A 200 2.94 -31.42 1.43
C MET A 200 2.98 -31.90 2.88
N ILE A 201 4.17 -31.89 3.48
CA ILE A 201 4.35 -31.99 4.93
C ILE A 201 4.59 -30.58 5.46
N LEU A 202 3.67 -30.11 6.30
CA LEU A 202 3.65 -28.77 6.87
C LEU A 202 3.88 -28.85 8.37
N LYS A 203 4.99 -28.28 8.85
CA LYS A 203 5.27 -28.22 10.29
C LYS A 203 4.46 -27.11 10.93
N ILE A 204 3.67 -27.42 11.96
CA ILE A 204 2.85 -26.45 12.68
C ILE A 204 3.78 -25.53 13.48
N LYS A 205 3.68 -24.22 13.22
CA LYS A 205 4.25 -23.18 14.08
C LYS A 205 3.18 -22.64 15.03
N LYS A 206 1.99 -22.33 14.51
CA LYS A 206 0.89 -21.78 15.31
C LYS A 206 -0.46 -22.30 14.77
N PRO A 207 -1.17 -23.13 15.55
CA PRO A 207 -2.55 -23.50 15.25
C PRO A 207 -3.50 -22.31 15.37
N ASP A 208 -4.60 -22.34 14.62
CA ASP A 208 -5.76 -21.50 14.89
C ASP A 208 -6.79 -22.27 15.71
N TYR A 209 -6.85 -21.97 17.01
CA TYR A 209 -7.82 -22.57 17.94
C TYR A 209 -9.20 -21.92 17.90
N LEU A 210 -9.32 -20.71 17.33
CA LEU A 210 -10.57 -19.95 17.31
C LEU A 210 -11.34 -20.10 16.00
N GLY A 211 -10.70 -20.67 14.96
CA GLY A 211 -11.29 -20.92 13.64
C GLY A 211 -11.53 -19.66 12.80
N GLN A 212 -10.97 -18.52 13.20
CA GLN A 212 -11.18 -17.21 12.59
C GLN A 212 -9.98 -16.72 11.77
N SER A 213 -8.87 -17.44 11.79
CA SER A 213 -7.56 -16.98 11.30
C SER A 213 -6.84 -18.04 10.45
N MET A 214 -5.71 -17.65 9.86
CA MET A 214 -4.81 -18.57 9.19
C MET A 214 -4.00 -19.37 10.21
N TRP A 215 -3.70 -20.62 9.88
CA TRP A 215 -2.68 -21.40 10.56
C TRP A 215 -1.31 -20.95 10.07
N GLU A 216 -0.32 -20.87 10.97
CA GLU A 216 1.06 -20.65 10.57
C GLU A 216 1.79 -22.00 10.52
N PHE A 217 2.24 -22.36 9.32
CA PHE A 217 3.11 -23.51 9.11
C PHE A 217 4.54 -23.08 8.79
N LYS A 218 5.45 -24.05 8.83
CA LYS A 218 6.77 -23.99 8.23
C LYS A 218 6.90 -25.07 7.17
N HIS A 219 7.38 -24.67 6.00
CA HIS A 219 7.73 -25.57 4.90
C HIS A 219 9.07 -25.10 4.31
N GLU A 220 10.03 -26.01 4.15
CA GLU A 220 11.40 -25.70 3.68
C GLU A 220 12.06 -24.53 4.43
N GLY A 221 11.86 -24.46 5.74
CA GLY A 221 12.41 -23.41 6.60
C GLY A 221 11.71 -22.05 6.51
N ARG A 222 10.72 -21.89 5.63
CA ARG A 222 9.96 -20.64 5.45
C ARG A 222 8.60 -20.71 6.15
N LEU A 223 8.11 -19.56 6.59
CA LEU A 223 6.73 -19.43 7.08
C LEU A 223 5.76 -19.60 5.91
N LEU A 224 4.74 -20.41 6.13
CA LEU A 224 3.68 -20.68 5.17
C LEU A 224 2.35 -20.48 5.90
N PRO A 225 1.75 -19.28 5.82
CA PRO A 225 0.38 -19.07 6.31
C PRO A 225 -0.58 -19.80 5.38
N ALA A 226 -1.47 -20.62 5.95
CA ALA A 226 -2.49 -21.33 5.18
C ALA A 226 -3.79 -21.45 5.96
N LYS A 227 -4.90 -21.47 5.24
CA LYS A 227 -6.20 -21.80 5.82
C LYS A 227 -6.50 -23.28 5.64
N ILE A 228 -7.00 -23.94 6.68
CA ILE A 228 -7.51 -25.31 6.54
C ILE A 228 -8.97 -25.25 6.11
N ARG A 229 -9.30 -25.93 5.01
CA ARG A 229 -10.67 -26.11 4.47
C ARG A 229 -11.26 -27.48 4.77
N HIS A 230 -10.47 -28.38 5.37
CA HIS A 230 -10.93 -29.70 5.79
C HIS A 230 -11.89 -29.63 6.99
N ALA A 231 -13.16 -29.32 6.72
CA ALA A 231 -14.18 -29.06 7.74
C ALA A 231 -14.32 -30.21 8.75
N GLY A 232 -14.35 -31.46 8.29
CA GLY A 232 -14.47 -32.63 9.16
C GLY A 232 -13.30 -32.78 10.13
N TRP A 233 -12.07 -32.51 9.67
CA TRP A 233 -10.88 -32.54 10.52
C TRP A 233 -10.85 -31.37 11.51
N LEU A 234 -11.22 -30.15 11.07
CA LEU A 234 -11.29 -28.97 11.95
C LEU A 234 -12.30 -29.17 13.09
N THR A 235 -13.45 -29.78 12.82
CA THR A 235 -14.42 -30.11 13.88
C THR A 235 -13.79 -31.02 14.94
N LYS A 236 -13.07 -32.07 14.52
CA LYS A 236 -12.37 -32.97 15.44
C LYS A 236 -11.29 -32.26 16.25
N PHE A 237 -10.54 -31.36 15.60
CA PHE A 237 -9.53 -30.55 16.28
C PHE A 237 -10.16 -29.61 17.34
N HIS A 238 -11.21 -28.87 16.99
CA HIS A 238 -11.88 -27.96 17.94
C HIS A 238 -12.59 -28.71 19.08
N ASN A 239 -13.08 -29.92 18.83
CA ASN A 239 -13.65 -30.80 19.85
C ASN A 239 -12.58 -31.52 20.69
N GLN A 240 -11.29 -31.27 20.45
CA GLN A 240 -10.16 -31.94 21.12
C GLN A 240 -10.11 -33.47 20.88
N GLU A 241 -10.78 -33.97 19.85
CA GLU A 241 -10.69 -35.37 19.40
C GLU A 241 -9.36 -35.62 18.67
N VAL A 242 -8.76 -34.55 18.14
CA VAL A 242 -7.44 -34.53 17.52
C VAL A 242 -6.61 -33.46 18.22
N MET A 243 -5.48 -33.85 18.81
CA MET A 243 -4.53 -32.92 19.41
C MET A 243 -3.35 -32.71 18.48
N VAL A 244 -3.10 -31.46 18.09
CA VAL A 244 -1.89 -31.01 17.42
C VAL A 244 -1.42 -29.69 18.03
N GLY A 245 -0.11 -29.54 18.16
CA GLY A 245 0.51 -28.35 18.72
C GLY A 245 1.67 -27.82 17.88
N PRO A 246 2.26 -26.68 18.28
CA PRO A 246 3.52 -26.23 17.72
C PRO A 246 4.58 -27.33 17.77
N GLY A 247 5.26 -27.56 16.64
CA GLY A 247 6.28 -28.61 16.52
C GLY A 247 5.83 -29.88 15.81
N ASP A 248 4.55 -30.23 15.91
CA ASP A 248 3.93 -31.31 15.12
C ASP A 248 3.91 -30.94 13.64
N SER A 249 3.66 -31.92 12.77
CA SER A 249 3.45 -31.69 11.34
C SER A 249 2.18 -32.35 10.84
N ILE A 250 1.59 -31.80 9.80
CA ILE A 250 0.51 -32.44 9.06
C ILE A 250 0.99 -32.80 7.66
N ARG A 251 0.69 -34.01 7.19
CA ARG A 251 0.76 -34.36 5.78
C ARG A 251 -0.61 -34.07 5.18
N ALA A 252 -0.65 -33.25 4.15
CA ALA A 252 -1.89 -32.66 3.67
C ALA A 252 -1.88 -32.44 2.16
N ILE A 253 -3.06 -32.44 1.57
CA ILE A 253 -3.29 -31.96 0.21
C ILE A 253 -3.50 -30.44 0.29
N VAL A 254 -2.62 -29.70 -0.38
CA VAL A 254 -2.57 -28.24 -0.36
C VAL A 254 -2.84 -27.70 -1.75
N GLU A 255 -3.81 -26.81 -1.86
CA GLU A 255 -4.00 -25.96 -3.04
C GLU A 255 -3.10 -24.74 -2.93
N ILE A 256 -2.36 -24.47 -4.01
CA ILE A 256 -1.48 -23.31 -4.15
C ILE A 256 -2.04 -22.46 -5.28
N ASN A 257 -2.43 -21.23 -4.96
CA ASN A 257 -2.87 -20.23 -5.91
C ASN A 257 -1.75 -19.20 -6.09
N VAL A 258 -1.20 -19.13 -7.31
CA VAL A 258 -0.14 -18.18 -7.68
C VAL A 258 -0.73 -17.11 -8.59
N SER A 259 -0.73 -15.87 -8.12
CA SER A 259 -1.24 -14.71 -8.84
C SER A 259 -0.12 -14.04 -9.64
N TYR A 260 -0.41 -13.75 -10.92
CA TYR A 260 0.49 -13.10 -11.86
C TYR A 260 -0.09 -11.78 -12.33
N ASP A 261 0.77 -10.77 -12.48
CA ASP A 261 0.42 -9.52 -13.12
C ASP A 261 0.45 -9.61 -14.66
N ARG A 262 0.19 -8.47 -15.33
CA ARG A 262 0.22 -8.37 -16.79
C ARG A 262 1.58 -8.59 -17.44
N HIS A 263 2.65 -8.48 -16.66
CA HIS A 263 4.03 -8.70 -17.12
C HIS A 263 4.46 -10.16 -16.91
N GLY A 264 3.61 -10.98 -16.25
CA GLY A 264 3.93 -12.36 -15.91
C GLY A 264 4.76 -12.49 -14.65
N GLU A 265 4.85 -11.44 -13.83
CA GLU A 265 5.54 -11.47 -12.54
C GLU A 265 4.61 -11.99 -11.44
N VAL A 266 5.17 -12.75 -10.49
CA VAL A 266 4.40 -13.27 -9.34
C VAL A 266 4.17 -12.15 -8.34
N ILE A 267 2.91 -11.83 -8.09
CA ILE A 267 2.51 -10.78 -7.14
C ILE A 267 1.87 -11.32 -5.87
N GLY A 268 1.44 -12.59 -5.85
CA GLY A 268 0.82 -13.21 -4.68
C GLY A 268 0.92 -14.73 -4.69
N ARG A 269 0.98 -15.33 -3.51
CA ARG A 269 0.92 -16.80 -3.31
C ARG A 269 0.06 -17.12 -2.10
N HIS A 270 -1.05 -17.83 -2.33
CA HIS A 270 -1.99 -18.24 -1.31
C HIS A 270 -2.05 -19.76 -1.19
N TYR A 271 -2.13 -20.26 0.05
CA TYR A 271 -2.12 -21.68 0.37
C TYR A 271 -3.39 -22.05 1.12
N GLU A 272 -4.09 -23.07 0.65
CA GLU A 272 -5.23 -23.67 1.35
C GLU A 272 -5.02 -25.17 1.54
N VAL A 273 -5.09 -25.64 2.78
CA VAL A 273 -5.07 -27.07 3.09
C VAL A 273 -6.46 -27.63 2.83
N LEU A 274 -6.61 -28.37 1.73
CA LEU A 274 -7.88 -28.97 1.31
C LEU A 274 -8.22 -30.19 2.17
N GLU A 275 -7.22 -31.03 2.45
CA GLU A 275 -7.37 -32.28 3.18
C GLU A 275 -6.14 -32.56 4.05
N VAL A 276 -6.37 -33.08 5.24
CA VAL A 276 -5.32 -33.54 6.16
C VAL A 276 -5.32 -35.05 6.11
N LEU A 277 -4.21 -35.63 5.65
CA LEU A 277 -4.05 -37.07 5.44
C LEU A 277 -3.51 -37.74 6.70
N GLU A 278 -2.58 -37.08 7.39
CA GLU A 278 -1.84 -37.67 8.51
C GLU A 278 -1.28 -36.59 9.45
N ILE A 279 -1.17 -36.94 10.73
CA ILE A 279 -0.50 -36.14 11.76
C ILE A 279 0.81 -36.83 12.14
N ILE A 280 1.88 -36.05 12.17
CA ILE A 280 3.22 -36.49 12.51
C ILE A 280 3.63 -35.74 13.78
N HIS A 281 3.61 -36.42 14.93
CA HIS A 281 3.93 -35.81 16.21
C HIS A 281 5.42 -35.51 16.36
N LEU A 282 5.74 -34.44 17.07
CA LEU A 282 7.11 -34.14 17.47
C LEU A 282 7.65 -35.29 18.35
N PRO A 283 8.86 -35.83 18.06
CA PRO A 283 9.45 -36.86 18.92
C PRO A 283 9.76 -36.33 20.33
N ASP A 284 9.48 -37.14 21.37
CA ASP A 284 9.56 -36.78 22.80
C ASP A 284 10.91 -36.16 23.25
N HIS A 285 12.00 -36.41 22.53
CA HIS A 285 13.36 -36.00 22.88
C HIS A 285 13.75 -34.59 22.38
N LYS A 286 12.81 -33.81 21.82
CA LYS A 286 13.05 -32.42 21.36
C LYS A 286 12.22 -31.35 22.08
N GLN A 287 11.49 -31.70 23.14
CA GLN A 287 10.70 -30.74 23.92
C GLN A 287 11.58 -29.80 24.78
N ASP A 288 12.80 -30.20 25.13
CA ASP A 288 13.68 -29.43 26.03
C ASP A 288 14.42 -28.25 25.35
N GLU A 289 14.37 -28.11 24.02
CA GLU A 289 15.07 -27.03 23.28
C GLU A 289 14.17 -25.82 22.92
N LEU A 290 12.91 -25.80 23.37
CA LEU A 290 11.92 -24.77 23.02
C LEU A 290 11.38 -23.96 24.22
N LEU A 291 12.01 -24.06 25.39
CA LEU A 291 11.77 -23.18 26.54
C LEU A 291 12.85 -22.08 26.65
#